data_AF-A0A1Q7TCP1-F1
#
_entry.id   AF-A0A1Q7TCP1-F1
#
_cell.length_a   1.000
_cell.length_b   1.000
_cell.length_c   1.000
_cell.angle_alpha   90.00
_cell.angle_beta   90.00
_cell.angle_gamma   90.00
#
_symmetry.space_group_name_H-M   'P 1'
#
loop_
_entity.id
_entity.type
_entity.pdbx_description
1 polymer ?
#
loop_
_entity_poly.entity_id
_entity_poly.type
_entity_poly.pdbx_seq_one_letter_code
_entity_poly.pdbx_strand_id
1 'polypeptide(L)'
;MKESAGNDLVRIFRTHRRQQAEQRVSTASSLRVRAGRWLVIAVSVAGMVAAAASLVLIWTATAGTPLPERINNSMSLGSGLVLLGVAFLVAWRAGDHPPNVSIALAVVFISSHDAFLTLLEELRVNAGIGAPVLALTFILGAGFYIRASQLFPRTLTPDDIACSPTIWGRIKPLRVVLVFFLRARAVWVFVAVATLLTVFVNNRHFSEAIRLVIVLTGLVYFYVMYRSSDAETRRKVLWFLEAALAAFVIGLVGEGVNAVLHGTGSPTLRVVLSVSINAANCLALVICISAAVFYAGAISPALVIRKTFIYGMTAALLLFTYAIVEAFLVNLLVDVTSISDRFASALLGTLFGLAFHPIKNRMEHALRRLSPLARRQI
;
A
#
# COMPACT_ATOMS: atom_id res chain seq x y z
N MET A 1 17.93 -26.69 -61.56
CA MET A 1 16.60 -26.12 -61.24
C MET A 1 15.69 -27.07 -60.44
N LYS A 2 16.22 -27.89 -59.51
CA LYS A 2 15.42 -28.83 -58.69
C LYS A 2 15.49 -28.59 -57.17
N GLU A 3 16.25 -27.58 -56.72
CA GLU A 3 16.44 -27.28 -55.28
C GLU A 3 15.45 -26.24 -54.71
N SER A 4 14.60 -25.60 -55.52
CA SER A 4 13.76 -24.50 -55.02
C SER A 4 12.47 -24.95 -54.30
N ALA A 5 11.98 -26.18 -54.51
CA ALA A 5 10.69 -26.60 -53.98
C ALA A 5 10.73 -27.11 -52.53
N GLY A 6 11.92 -27.50 -52.03
CA GLY A 6 12.07 -28.03 -50.67
C GLY A 6 12.04 -26.96 -49.57
N ASN A 7 12.44 -25.72 -49.89
CA ASN A 7 12.54 -24.65 -48.89
C ASN A 7 11.19 -24.04 -48.50
N ASP A 8 10.19 -24.06 -49.38
CA ASP A 8 8.89 -23.45 -49.10
C ASP A 8 8.05 -24.29 -48.12
N LEU A 9 8.09 -25.62 -48.23
CA LEU A 9 7.43 -26.52 -47.28
C LEU A 9 8.01 -26.37 -45.86
N VAL A 10 9.33 -26.26 -45.73
CA VAL A 10 9.99 -26.03 -44.43
C VAL A 10 9.59 -24.67 -43.84
N ARG A 11 9.40 -23.65 -44.68
CA ARG A 11 8.96 -22.31 -44.25
C ARG A 11 7.52 -22.33 -43.73
N ILE A 12 6.61 -23.02 -44.42
CA ILE A 12 5.20 -23.16 -44.04
C ILE A 12 5.04 -23.96 -42.73
N PHE A 13 5.80 -25.05 -42.55
CA PHE A 13 5.76 -25.79 -41.29
C PHE A 13 6.32 -24.98 -40.10
N ARG A 14 7.32 -24.13 -40.34
CA ARG A 14 7.91 -23.27 -39.30
C ARG A 14 6.96 -22.14 -38.89
N THR A 15 6.22 -21.54 -39.82
CA THR A 15 5.21 -20.51 -39.51
C THR A 15 4.02 -21.12 -38.76
N HIS A 16 3.54 -22.30 -39.19
CA HIS A 16 2.42 -22.95 -38.52
C HIS A 16 2.75 -23.37 -37.07
N ARG A 17 3.95 -23.91 -36.81
CA ARG A 17 4.40 -24.23 -35.45
C ARG A 17 4.53 -22.98 -34.56
N ARG A 18 4.98 -21.84 -35.11
CA ARG A 18 5.04 -20.58 -34.37
C ARG A 18 3.64 -20.08 -33.99
N GLN A 19 2.70 -20.09 -34.94
CA GLN A 19 1.32 -19.69 -34.68
C GLN A 19 0.65 -20.61 -33.64
N GLN A 20 0.84 -21.93 -33.73
CA GLN A 20 0.33 -22.85 -32.71
C GLN A 20 0.95 -22.62 -31.32
N ALA A 21 2.25 -22.29 -31.26
CA ALA A 21 2.91 -21.95 -30.00
C ALA A 21 2.37 -20.64 -29.40
N GLU A 22 2.19 -19.61 -30.21
CA GLU A 22 1.62 -18.32 -29.79
C GLU A 22 0.16 -18.47 -29.34
N GLN A 23 -0.64 -19.28 -30.05
CA GLN A 23 -2.02 -19.57 -29.70
C GLN A 23 -2.13 -20.39 -28.40
N ARG A 24 -1.19 -21.32 -28.16
CA ARG A 24 -1.09 -22.06 -26.89
C ARG A 24 -0.67 -21.16 -25.72
N VAL A 25 0.23 -20.20 -25.94
CA VAL A 25 0.62 -19.23 -24.91
C VAL A 25 -0.55 -18.31 -24.58
N SER A 26 -1.30 -17.83 -25.58
CA SER A 26 -2.48 -16.99 -25.40
C SER A 26 -3.61 -17.70 -24.62
N THR A 27 -3.86 -18.98 -24.93
CA THR A 27 -4.87 -19.79 -24.23
C THR A 27 -4.46 -20.15 -22.81
N ALA A 28 -3.19 -20.50 -22.57
CA ALA A 28 -2.70 -20.75 -21.23
C ALA A 28 -2.70 -19.47 -20.35
N SER A 29 -2.39 -18.31 -20.94
CA SER A 29 -2.46 -17.03 -20.22
C SER A 29 -3.89 -16.66 -19.87
N SER A 30 -4.86 -16.90 -20.76
CA SER A 30 -6.27 -16.57 -20.50
C SER A 30 -6.87 -17.44 -19.40
N LEU A 31 -6.52 -18.73 -19.35
CA LEU A 31 -6.95 -19.63 -18.27
C LEU A 31 -6.42 -19.18 -16.90
N ARG A 32 -5.14 -18.80 -16.81
CA ARG A 32 -4.55 -18.31 -15.55
C ARG A 32 -5.19 -17.02 -15.07
N VAL A 33 -5.49 -16.10 -15.99
CA VAL A 33 -6.18 -14.84 -15.66
C VAL A 33 -7.60 -15.11 -15.16
N ARG A 34 -8.35 -15.99 -15.83
CA ARG A 34 -9.69 -16.39 -15.39
C ARG A 34 -9.67 -17.05 -14.00
N ALA A 35 -8.71 -17.95 -13.77
CA ALA A 35 -8.54 -18.57 -12.46
C ALA A 35 -8.22 -17.52 -11.36
N GLY A 36 -7.32 -16.58 -11.65
CA GLY A 36 -7.04 -15.47 -10.75
C GLY A 36 -8.27 -14.60 -10.45
N ARG A 37 -9.10 -14.33 -11.46
CA ARG A 37 -10.36 -13.58 -11.32
C ARG A 37 -11.35 -14.29 -10.40
N TRP A 38 -11.56 -15.59 -10.61
CA TRP A 38 -12.41 -16.39 -9.73
C TRP A 38 -11.86 -16.46 -8.32
N LEU A 39 -10.55 -16.54 -8.16
CA LEU A 39 -9.91 -16.49 -6.85
C LEU A 39 -10.18 -15.16 -6.15
N VAL A 40 -10.04 -14.02 -6.84
CA VAL A 40 -10.40 -12.71 -6.25
C VAL A 40 -11.85 -12.69 -5.80
N ILE A 41 -12.78 -13.11 -6.67
CA ILE A 41 -14.21 -13.14 -6.35
C ILE A 41 -14.48 -14.01 -5.10
N ALA A 42 -13.93 -15.22 -5.07
CA ALA A 42 -14.12 -16.15 -3.96
C ALA A 42 -13.55 -15.59 -2.65
N VAL A 43 -12.33 -15.05 -2.66
CA VAL A 43 -11.68 -14.49 -1.48
C VAL A 43 -12.38 -13.19 -1.04
N SER A 44 -12.86 -12.36 -1.97
CA SER A 44 -13.66 -11.17 -1.66
C SER A 44 -14.94 -11.54 -0.92
N VAL A 45 -15.68 -12.53 -1.42
CA VAL A 45 -16.91 -13.01 -0.77
C VAL A 45 -16.61 -13.59 0.60
N ALA A 46 -15.58 -14.44 0.72
CA ALA A 46 -15.18 -15.01 2.00
C ALA A 46 -14.77 -13.93 3.03
N GLY A 47 -13.97 -12.94 2.60
CA GLY A 47 -13.57 -11.80 3.43
C GLY A 47 -14.76 -10.93 3.83
N MET A 48 -15.72 -10.69 2.93
CA MET A 48 -16.94 -9.94 3.25
C MET A 48 -17.81 -10.66 4.28
N VAL A 49 -17.99 -11.98 4.12
CA VAL A 49 -18.72 -12.80 5.09
C VAL A 49 -18.00 -12.79 6.44
N ALA A 50 -16.67 -12.93 6.46
CA ALA A 50 -15.88 -12.87 7.68
C ALA A 50 -15.99 -11.52 8.39
N ALA A 51 -15.93 -10.42 7.65
CA ALA A 51 -16.09 -9.08 8.20
C ALA A 51 -17.51 -8.84 8.73
N ALA A 52 -18.54 -9.29 8.01
CA ALA A 52 -19.93 -9.20 8.47
C ALA A 52 -20.18 -10.03 9.75
N ALA A 53 -19.67 -11.26 9.80
CA ALA A 53 -19.74 -12.10 10.99
C ALA A 53 -19.01 -11.45 12.18
N SER A 54 -17.81 -10.91 11.95
CA SER A 54 -17.04 -10.19 12.98
C SER A 54 -17.80 -8.99 13.51
N LEU A 55 -18.44 -8.19 12.63
CA LEU A 55 -19.29 -7.07 13.05
C LEU A 55 -20.43 -7.53 13.95
N VAL A 56 -21.12 -8.62 13.60
CA VAL A 56 -22.20 -9.18 14.44
C VAL A 56 -21.65 -9.62 15.80
N LEU A 57 -20.50 -10.30 15.84
CA LEU A 57 -19.89 -10.76 17.10
C LEU A 57 -19.46 -9.58 18.00
N ILE A 58 -18.79 -8.58 17.44
CA ILE A 58 -18.36 -7.36 18.15
C ILE A 58 -19.53 -6.65 18.85
N TRP A 59 -20.70 -6.59 18.18
CA TRP A 59 -21.87 -5.89 18.72
C TRP A 59 -22.74 -6.75 19.64
N THR A 60 -22.68 -8.08 19.51
CA THR A 60 -23.40 -9.02 20.40
C THR A 60 -22.63 -9.35 21.68
N ALA A 61 -21.29 -9.20 21.68
CA ALA A 61 -20.43 -9.35 22.85
C ALA A 61 -20.60 -8.14 23.80
N THR A 62 -21.68 -8.12 24.57
CA THR A 62 -22.11 -6.94 25.35
C THR A 62 -21.32 -6.68 26.63
N ALA A 63 -20.50 -7.60 27.13
CA ALA A 63 -19.92 -7.50 28.48
C ALA A 63 -18.40 -7.28 28.57
N GLY A 64 -17.61 -7.62 27.55
CA GLY A 64 -16.14 -7.70 27.67
C GLY A 64 -15.33 -6.58 27.02
N THR A 65 -15.77 -6.09 25.86
CA THR A 65 -14.99 -5.14 25.06
C THR A 65 -15.48 -3.69 25.25
N PRO A 66 -14.59 -2.73 25.58
CA PRO A 66 -14.96 -1.34 25.73
C PRO A 66 -15.57 -0.78 24.44
N LEU A 67 -16.61 0.06 24.56
CA LEU A 67 -17.30 0.67 23.41
C LEU A 67 -16.32 1.35 22.41
N PRO A 68 -15.29 2.08 22.87
CA PRO A 68 -14.24 2.60 22.01
C PRO A 68 -13.61 1.61 21.03
N GLU A 69 -13.25 0.43 21.54
CA GLU A 69 -12.59 -0.61 20.76
C GLU A 69 -13.55 -1.23 19.75
N ARG A 70 -14.80 -1.46 20.14
CA ARG A 70 -15.85 -1.95 19.25
C ARG A 70 -16.09 -1.01 18.06
N ILE A 71 -16.14 0.30 18.31
CA ILE A 71 -16.28 1.30 17.24
C ILE A 71 -15.07 1.28 16.32
N ASN A 72 -13.86 1.22 16.88
CA ASN A 72 -12.63 1.16 16.10
C ASN A 72 -12.57 -0.07 15.20
N ASN A 73 -12.84 -1.25 15.76
CA ASN A 73 -12.85 -2.52 15.03
C ASN A 73 -13.94 -2.50 13.94
N SER A 74 -15.12 -1.95 14.26
CA SER A 74 -16.21 -1.79 13.28
C SER A 74 -15.81 -0.91 12.09
N MET A 75 -15.08 0.19 12.33
CA MET A 75 -14.62 1.08 11.27
C MET A 75 -13.49 0.48 10.43
N SER A 76 -12.59 -0.29 11.07
CA SER A 76 -11.56 -1.05 10.36
C SER A 76 -12.20 -2.10 9.44
N LEU A 77 -13.15 -2.89 9.95
CA LEU A 77 -13.89 -3.88 9.16
C LEU A 77 -14.73 -3.23 8.06
N GLY A 78 -15.39 -2.11 8.33
CA GLY A 78 -16.12 -1.33 7.34
C GLY A 78 -15.22 -0.85 6.19
N SER A 79 -14.02 -0.37 6.52
CA SER A 79 -13.01 0.02 5.53
C SER A 79 -12.55 -1.18 4.70
N GLY A 80 -12.30 -2.32 5.35
CA GLY A 80 -11.99 -3.59 4.69
C GLY A 80 -13.10 -4.02 3.72
N LEU A 81 -14.37 -3.95 4.11
CA LEU A 81 -15.52 -4.27 3.25
C LEU A 81 -15.56 -3.41 1.97
N VAL A 82 -15.30 -2.10 2.09
CA VAL A 82 -15.26 -1.22 0.93
C VAL A 82 -14.12 -1.62 -0.01
N LEU A 83 -12.92 -1.89 0.51
CA LEU A 83 -11.77 -2.33 -0.29
C LEU A 83 -12.00 -3.71 -0.94
N LEU A 84 -12.63 -4.65 -0.23
CA LEU A 84 -13.04 -5.94 -0.79
C LEU A 84 -14.06 -5.76 -1.92
N GLY A 85 -14.97 -4.79 -1.79
CA GLY A 85 -15.91 -4.39 -2.84
C GLY A 85 -15.20 -3.82 -4.06
N VAL A 86 -14.19 -2.96 -3.87
CA VAL A 86 -13.36 -2.46 -4.97
C VAL A 86 -12.60 -3.60 -5.65
N ALA A 87 -11.96 -4.50 -4.89
CA ALA A 87 -11.25 -5.64 -5.46
C ALA A 87 -12.19 -6.56 -6.28
N PHE A 88 -13.40 -6.81 -5.76
CA PHE A 88 -14.44 -7.54 -6.46
C PHE A 88 -14.83 -6.84 -7.77
N LEU A 89 -15.06 -5.52 -7.75
CA LEU A 89 -15.40 -4.74 -8.94
C LEU A 89 -14.26 -4.73 -9.96
N VAL A 90 -13.01 -4.64 -9.52
CA VAL A 90 -11.83 -4.73 -10.41
C VAL A 90 -11.81 -6.10 -11.10
N ALA A 91 -11.95 -7.19 -10.35
CA ALA A 91 -12.00 -8.53 -10.92
C ALA A 91 -13.20 -8.70 -11.87
N TRP A 92 -14.36 -8.16 -11.53
CA TRP A 92 -15.57 -8.29 -12.33
C TRP A 92 -15.53 -7.48 -13.63
N ARG A 93 -15.06 -6.23 -13.57
CA ARG A 93 -15.25 -5.24 -14.64
C ARG A 93 -13.98 -4.83 -15.39
N ALA A 94 -12.79 -4.96 -14.80
CA ALA A 94 -11.55 -4.43 -15.38
C ALA A 94 -10.93 -5.30 -16.50
N GLY A 95 -11.70 -6.25 -17.04
CA GLY A 95 -11.31 -7.15 -18.14
C GLY A 95 -10.28 -8.22 -17.74
N ASP A 96 -9.97 -9.12 -18.67
CA ASP A 96 -8.99 -10.20 -18.49
C ASP A 96 -7.53 -9.68 -18.62
N HIS A 97 -7.23 -8.51 -18.04
CA HIS A 97 -5.89 -7.93 -18.00
C HIS A 97 -5.13 -8.45 -16.76
N PRO A 98 -4.04 -9.22 -16.93
CA PRO A 98 -3.26 -9.77 -15.80
C PRO A 98 -2.83 -8.75 -14.74
N PRO A 99 -2.42 -7.51 -15.09
CA PRO A 99 -2.07 -6.48 -14.11
C PRO A 99 -3.21 -6.12 -13.16
N ASN A 100 -4.43 -5.96 -13.68
CA ASN A 100 -5.60 -5.60 -12.88
C ASN A 100 -5.96 -6.71 -11.88
N VAL A 101 -5.90 -7.96 -12.34
CA VAL A 101 -6.11 -9.14 -11.47
C VAL A 101 -5.06 -9.21 -10.37
N SER A 102 -3.79 -8.88 -10.66
CA SER A 102 -2.73 -8.89 -9.65
C SER A 102 -2.93 -7.85 -8.54
N ILE A 103 -3.40 -6.64 -8.88
CA ILE A 103 -3.80 -5.64 -7.88
C ILE A 103 -4.97 -6.16 -7.06
N ALA A 104 -6.01 -6.67 -7.74
CA ALA A 104 -7.21 -7.12 -7.05
C ALA A 104 -6.88 -8.27 -6.08
N LEU A 105 -5.95 -9.17 -6.44
CA LEU A 105 -5.40 -10.18 -5.53
C LEU A 105 -4.65 -9.55 -4.35
N ALA A 106 -3.81 -8.54 -4.58
CA ALA A 106 -3.12 -7.86 -3.48
C ALA A 106 -4.12 -7.22 -2.50
N VAL A 107 -5.08 -6.44 -3.01
CA VAL A 107 -6.09 -5.75 -2.22
C VAL A 107 -6.96 -6.76 -1.47
N VAL A 108 -7.44 -7.81 -2.13
CA VAL A 108 -8.35 -8.77 -1.48
C VAL A 108 -7.68 -9.54 -0.35
N PHE A 109 -6.43 -9.97 -0.52
CA PHE A 109 -5.72 -10.71 0.54
C PHE A 109 -5.30 -9.78 1.69
N ILE A 110 -4.90 -8.54 1.41
CA ILE A 110 -4.60 -7.55 2.45
C ILE A 110 -5.87 -7.24 3.26
N SER A 111 -6.98 -6.89 2.60
CA SER A 111 -8.22 -6.53 3.29
C SER A 111 -8.90 -7.72 3.98
N SER A 112 -8.76 -8.93 3.44
CA SER A 112 -9.28 -10.15 4.09
C SER A 112 -8.45 -10.57 5.30
N HIS A 113 -7.15 -10.24 5.34
CA HIS A 113 -6.29 -10.58 6.47
C HIS A 113 -6.82 -10.00 7.78
N ASP A 114 -7.17 -8.72 7.79
CA ASP A 114 -7.72 -8.04 8.98
C ASP A 114 -9.10 -8.61 9.36
N ALA A 115 -9.95 -8.89 8.37
CA ALA A 115 -11.26 -9.50 8.62
C ALA A 115 -11.15 -10.90 9.23
N PHE A 116 -10.22 -11.73 8.74
CA PHE A 116 -9.98 -13.05 9.32
C PHE A 116 -9.33 -12.99 10.69
N LEU A 117 -8.40 -12.04 10.91
CA LEU A 117 -7.80 -11.80 12.22
C LEU A 117 -8.87 -11.51 13.27
N THR A 118 -9.70 -10.49 13.01
CA THR A 118 -10.76 -10.12 13.95
C THR A 118 -11.76 -11.27 14.14
N LEU A 119 -12.14 -11.98 13.08
CA LEU A 119 -13.05 -13.12 13.20
C LEU A 119 -12.48 -14.22 14.10
N LEU A 120 -11.21 -14.59 13.91
CA LEU A 120 -10.56 -15.65 14.67
C LEU A 120 -10.39 -15.27 16.14
N GLU A 121 -10.09 -14.00 16.42
CA GLU A 121 -10.02 -13.43 17.77
C GLU A 121 -11.38 -13.49 18.48
N GLU A 122 -12.45 -13.03 17.82
CA GLU A 122 -13.82 -13.02 18.37
C GLU A 122 -14.36 -14.44 18.59
N LEU A 123 -14.03 -15.38 17.70
CA LEU A 123 -14.37 -16.80 17.86
C LEU A 123 -13.46 -17.53 18.87
N ARG A 124 -12.45 -16.85 19.42
CA ARG A 124 -11.45 -17.42 20.35
C ARG A 124 -10.82 -18.71 19.80
N VAL A 125 -10.53 -18.72 18.50
CA VAL A 125 -9.91 -19.87 17.84
C VAL A 125 -8.53 -20.10 18.43
N ASN A 126 -8.21 -21.36 18.72
CA ASN A 126 -6.90 -21.74 19.25
C ASN A 126 -5.77 -21.17 18.38
N ALA A 127 -4.78 -20.55 19.00
CA ALA A 127 -3.61 -19.97 18.34
C ALA A 127 -2.90 -20.97 17.38
N GLY A 128 -2.92 -22.27 17.70
CA GLY A 128 -2.37 -23.31 16.82
C GLY A 128 -3.06 -23.43 15.46
N ILE A 129 -4.33 -23.00 15.35
CA ILE A 129 -5.10 -22.97 14.10
C ILE A 129 -5.12 -21.56 13.52
N GLY A 130 -5.27 -20.53 14.36
CA GLY A 130 -5.33 -19.15 13.93
C GLY A 130 -4.03 -18.64 13.30
N ALA A 131 -2.88 -18.91 13.93
CA ALA A 131 -1.59 -18.39 13.47
C ALA A 131 -1.21 -18.86 12.05
N PRO A 132 -1.40 -20.13 11.65
CA PRO A 132 -1.19 -20.56 10.27
C PRO A 132 -2.06 -19.84 9.24
N VAL A 133 -3.34 -19.59 9.55
CA VAL A 133 -4.27 -18.87 8.65
C VAL A 133 -3.81 -17.42 8.46
N LEU A 134 -3.40 -16.77 9.54
CA LEU A 134 -2.88 -15.40 9.51
C LEU A 134 -1.55 -15.30 8.77
N ALA A 135 -0.64 -16.25 9.00
CA ALA A 135 0.63 -16.31 8.27
C ALA A 135 0.38 -16.52 6.77
N LEU A 136 -0.52 -17.42 6.40
CA LEU A 136 -0.83 -17.69 4.99
C LEU A 136 -1.45 -16.47 4.29
N THR A 137 -2.45 -15.84 4.91
CA THR A 137 -3.10 -14.66 4.35
C THR A 137 -2.13 -13.48 4.23
N PHE A 138 -1.24 -13.29 5.21
CA PHE A 138 -0.17 -12.30 5.14
C PHE A 138 0.81 -12.60 4.00
N ILE A 139 1.29 -13.85 3.88
CA ILE A 139 2.22 -14.26 2.81
C ILE A 139 1.60 -14.01 1.44
N LEU A 140 0.33 -14.37 1.26
CA LEU A 140 -0.41 -14.15 0.03
C LEU A 140 -0.58 -12.65 -0.25
N GLY A 141 -1.01 -11.85 0.73
CA GLY A 141 -1.17 -10.39 0.59
C GLY A 141 0.13 -9.70 0.21
N ALA A 142 1.21 -9.95 0.95
CA ALA A 142 2.54 -9.37 0.69
C ALA A 142 3.14 -9.84 -0.64
N GLY A 143 3.03 -11.13 -0.96
CA GLY A 143 3.51 -11.69 -2.22
C GLY A 143 2.76 -11.10 -3.41
N PHE A 144 1.43 -11.03 -3.35
CA PHE A 144 0.64 -10.40 -4.41
C PHE A 144 0.88 -8.90 -4.51
N TYR A 145 1.10 -8.18 -3.41
CA TYR A 145 1.47 -6.76 -3.44
C TYR A 145 2.77 -6.51 -4.21
N ILE A 146 3.83 -7.29 -3.92
CA ILE A 146 5.10 -7.18 -4.66
C ILE A 146 4.87 -7.58 -6.12
N ARG A 147 4.10 -8.63 -6.40
CA ARG A 147 3.79 -9.02 -7.78
C ARG A 147 2.97 -7.96 -8.52
N ALA A 148 2.03 -7.30 -7.86
CA ALA A 148 1.23 -6.22 -8.44
C ALA A 148 2.13 -5.03 -8.81
N SER A 149 3.06 -4.65 -7.94
CA SER A 149 4.02 -3.57 -8.25
C SER A 149 4.98 -3.88 -9.40
N GLN A 150 5.23 -5.17 -9.68
CA GLN A 150 6.02 -5.62 -10.83
C GLN A 150 5.22 -5.74 -12.13
N LEU A 151 3.91 -5.94 -12.03
CA LEU A 151 3.04 -6.25 -13.17
C LEU A 151 2.17 -5.08 -13.61
N PHE A 152 1.89 -4.12 -12.73
CA PHE A 152 0.94 -3.04 -13.01
C PHE A 152 1.57 -1.66 -13.21
N PRO A 153 1.10 -0.90 -14.23
CA PRO A 153 0.08 -1.25 -15.24
C PRO A 153 0.64 -2.07 -16.41
N ARG A 154 1.96 -2.23 -16.48
CA ARG A 154 2.66 -3.09 -17.44
C ARG A 154 3.68 -3.95 -16.71
N THR A 155 4.05 -5.07 -17.30
CA THR A 155 5.10 -5.94 -16.73
C THR A 155 6.46 -5.26 -16.82
N LEU A 156 7.15 -5.15 -15.69
CA LEU A 156 8.51 -4.65 -15.60
C LEU A 156 9.51 -5.70 -16.10
N THR A 157 10.43 -5.29 -16.94
CA THR A 157 11.47 -6.17 -17.50
C THR A 157 12.83 -5.90 -16.85
N PRO A 158 13.79 -6.84 -16.94
CA PRO A 158 15.16 -6.59 -16.51
C PRO A 158 15.80 -5.38 -17.20
N ASP A 159 15.47 -5.16 -18.47
CA ASP A 159 15.97 -4.03 -19.25
C ASP A 159 15.42 -2.69 -18.74
N ASP A 160 14.16 -2.65 -18.29
CA ASP A 160 13.58 -1.46 -17.65
C ASP A 160 14.37 -1.04 -16.41
N ILE A 161 14.86 -2.01 -15.63
CA ILE A 161 15.68 -1.75 -14.43
C ILE A 161 17.09 -1.32 -14.86
N ALA A 162 17.71 -2.06 -15.79
CA ALA A 162 19.08 -1.82 -16.22
C ALA A 162 19.27 -0.47 -16.92
N CYS A 163 18.29 -0.06 -17.73
CA CYS A 163 18.28 1.22 -18.45
C CYS A 163 17.64 2.35 -17.65
N SER A 164 17.14 2.09 -16.43
CA SER A 164 16.52 3.11 -15.59
C SER A 164 17.53 4.21 -15.25
N PRO A 165 17.18 5.50 -15.40
CA PRO A 165 18.08 6.61 -15.04
C PRO A 165 18.27 6.78 -13.52
N THR A 166 17.63 5.94 -12.70
CA THR A 166 17.60 6.00 -11.24
C THR A 166 18.83 5.37 -10.58
N ILE A 167 19.01 5.60 -9.27
CA ILE A 167 20.08 4.97 -8.48
C ILE A 167 20.03 3.43 -8.55
N TRP A 168 18.82 2.88 -8.67
CA TRP A 168 18.54 1.44 -8.76
C TRP A 168 19.10 0.82 -10.05
N GLY A 169 19.03 1.58 -11.15
CA GLY A 169 19.67 1.20 -12.41
C GLY A 169 21.18 1.38 -12.34
N ARG A 170 21.69 2.47 -11.76
CA ARG A 170 23.13 2.79 -11.76
C ARG A 170 23.97 1.83 -10.90
N ILE A 171 23.50 1.47 -9.71
CA ILE A 171 24.26 0.68 -8.73
C ILE A 171 24.11 -0.82 -9.04
N LYS A 172 25.21 -1.49 -9.43
CA LYS A 172 25.23 -2.91 -9.81
C LYS A 172 24.57 -3.87 -8.80
N PRO A 173 24.89 -3.85 -7.49
CA PRO A 173 24.29 -4.81 -6.55
C PRO A 173 22.77 -4.61 -6.40
N LEU A 174 22.31 -3.35 -6.32
CA LEU A 174 20.87 -3.05 -6.25
C LEU A 174 20.13 -3.51 -7.51
N ARG A 175 20.74 -3.31 -8.68
CA ARG A 175 20.20 -3.80 -9.95
C ARG A 175 20.04 -5.32 -9.95
N VAL A 176 21.07 -6.05 -9.52
CA VAL A 176 21.03 -7.53 -9.46
C VAL A 176 19.93 -8.00 -8.51
N VAL A 177 19.80 -7.39 -7.33
CA VAL A 177 18.77 -7.72 -6.35
C VAL A 177 17.37 -7.48 -6.93
N LEU A 178 17.13 -6.32 -7.54
CA LEU A 178 15.82 -6.01 -8.13
C LEU A 178 15.46 -6.93 -9.30
N VAL A 179 16.44 -7.27 -10.16
CA VAL A 179 16.26 -8.22 -11.27
C VAL A 179 16.01 -9.64 -10.75
N PHE A 180 16.70 -10.06 -9.68
CA PHE A 180 16.45 -11.33 -9.02
C PHE A 180 15.01 -11.42 -8.50
N PHE A 181 14.54 -10.36 -7.84
CA PHE A 181 13.19 -10.28 -7.31
C PHE A 181 12.09 -10.11 -8.37
N LEU A 182 12.39 -9.80 -9.64
CA LEU A 182 11.39 -9.89 -10.72
C LEU A 182 10.86 -11.32 -10.93
N ARG A 183 11.63 -12.33 -10.49
CA ARG A 183 11.20 -13.73 -10.56
C ARG A 183 10.16 -14.00 -9.49
N ALA A 184 8.96 -14.42 -9.90
CA ALA A 184 7.85 -14.69 -8.98
C ALA A 184 8.25 -15.63 -7.83
N ARG A 185 9.02 -16.68 -8.11
CA ARG A 185 9.50 -17.64 -7.10
C ARG A 185 10.35 -16.97 -6.01
N ALA A 186 11.21 -16.02 -6.39
CA ALA A 186 12.06 -15.31 -5.43
C ALA A 186 11.24 -14.46 -4.46
N VAL A 187 10.20 -13.78 -4.98
CA VAL A 187 9.26 -13.01 -4.14
C VAL A 187 8.57 -13.91 -3.11
N TRP A 188 8.01 -15.04 -3.56
CA TRP A 188 7.30 -15.96 -2.67
C TRP A 188 8.22 -16.56 -1.60
N VAL A 189 9.44 -16.96 -1.97
CA VAL A 189 10.44 -17.47 -1.01
C VAL A 189 10.80 -16.38 0.00
N PHE A 190 11.07 -15.15 -0.47
CA PHE A 190 11.43 -14.06 0.43
C PHE A 190 10.32 -13.71 1.42
N VAL A 191 9.08 -13.56 0.95
CA VAL A 191 7.95 -13.25 1.82
C VAL A 191 7.70 -14.39 2.81
N ALA A 192 7.70 -15.65 2.36
CA ALA A 192 7.49 -16.80 3.23
C ALA A 192 8.59 -16.92 4.31
N VAL A 193 9.86 -16.79 3.92
CA VAL A 193 10.98 -16.83 4.86
C VAL A 193 10.92 -15.66 5.84
N ALA A 194 10.62 -14.45 5.36
CA ALA A 194 10.49 -13.27 6.23
C ALA A 194 9.35 -13.46 7.25
N THR A 195 8.17 -13.93 6.83
CA THR A 195 7.05 -14.21 7.73
C THR A 195 7.36 -15.36 8.70
N LEU A 196 8.08 -16.40 8.27
CA LEU A 196 8.49 -17.46 9.20
C LEU A 196 9.48 -16.93 10.24
N LEU A 197 10.42 -16.06 9.85
CA LEU A 197 11.38 -15.45 10.77
C LEU A 197 10.68 -14.60 11.84
N THR A 198 9.56 -13.91 11.54
CA THR A 198 8.85 -13.15 12.58
C THR A 198 8.29 -14.04 13.68
N VAL A 199 7.86 -15.26 13.33
CA VAL A 199 7.38 -16.26 14.29
C VAL A 199 8.51 -16.71 15.22
N PHE A 200 9.72 -16.89 14.70
CA PHE A 200 10.87 -17.34 15.51
C PHE A 200 11.49 -16.23 16.37
N VAL A 201 11.54 -14.99 15.87
CA VAL A 201 12.21 -13.88 16.57
C VAL A 201 11.34 -13.30 17.70
N ASN A 202 10.02 -13.52 17.66
CA ASN A 202 9.04 -13.02 18.64
C ASN A 202 9.26 -11.55 19.05
N ASN A 203 9.63 -10.70 18.09
CA ASN A 203 9.85 -9.27 18.32
C ASN A 203 8.92 -8.48 17.41
N ARG A 204 8.04 -7.68 18.03
CA ARG A 204 7.07 -6.84 17.31
C ARG A 204 7.76 -5.87 16.35
N HIS A 205 8.87 -5.25 16.75
CA HIS A 205 9.60 -4.32 15.89
C HIS A 205 10.21 -5.00 14.66
N PHE A 206 10.61 -6.26 14.80
CA PHE A 206 11.14 -7.04 13.67
C PHE A 206 10.06 -7.33 12.62
N SER A 207 8.83 -7.64 13.07
CA SER A 207 7.68 -7.80 12.18
C SER A 207 7.34 -6.51 11.43
N GLU A 208 7.35 -5.36 12.12
CA GLU A 208 7.13 -4.06 11.47
C GLU A 208 8.23 -3.70 10.48
N ALA A 209 9.49 -4.02 10.79
CA ALA A 209 10.60 -3.83 9.87
C ALA A 209 10.42 -4.65 8.58
N ILE A 210 9.95 -5.90 8.69
CA ILE A 210 9.66 -6.74 7.51
C ILE A 210 8.52 -6.16 6.68
N ARG A 211 7.42 -5.72 7.32
CA ARG A 211 6.31 -5.03 6.63
C ARG A 211 6.81 -3.80 5.88
N LEU A 212 7.64 -2.98 6.53
CA LEU A 212 8.26 -1.81 5.90
C LEU A 212 9.12 -2.19 4.69
N VAL A 213 9.95 -3.24 4.79
CA VAL A 213 10.78 -3.72 3.68
C VAL A 213 9.92 -4.19 2.50
N ILE A 214 8.81 -4.89 2.76
CA ILE A 214 7.85 -5.33 1.71
C ILE A 214 7.24 -4.11 1.00
N VAL A 215 6.75 -3.12 1.77
CA VAL A 215 6.17 -1.89 1.22
C VAL A 215 7.20 -1.10 0.41
N LEU A 216 8.41 -0.90 0.95
CA LEU A 216 9.50 -0.20 0.26
C LEU A 216 9.90 -0.92 -1.03
N THR A 217 9.94 -2.25 -1.03
CA THR A 217 10.22 -3.03 -2.24
C THR A 217 9.18 -2.77 -3.33
N GLY A 218 7.89 -2.77 -2.97
CA GLY A 218 6.82 -2.44 -3.91
C GLY A 218 6.90 -1.01 -4.44
N LEU A 219 7.18 -0.04 -3.56
CA LEU A 219 7.38 1.37 -3.93
C LEU A 219 8.56 1.56 -4.89
N VAL A 220 9.67 0.83 -4.69
CA VAL A 220 10.83 0.88 -5.60
C VAL A 220 10.44 0.38 -6.99
N TYR A 221 9.68 -0.71 -7.10
CA TYR A 221 9.22 -1.19 -8.40
C TYR A 221 8.30 -0.20 -9.11
N PHE A 222 7.33 0.38 -8.40
CA PHE A 222 6.50 1.45 -8.94
C PHE A 222 7.34 2.65 -9.37
N TYR A 223 8.34 3.05 -8.59
CA TYR A 223 9.21 4.18 -8.93
C TYR A 223 10.05 3.93 -10.19
N VAL A 224 10.63 2.73 -10.32
CA VAL A 224 11.36 2.33 -11.53
C VAL A 224 10.41 2.35 -12.73
N MET A 225 9.20 1.79 -12.59
CA MET A 225 8.19 1.78 -13.65
C MET A 225 7.75 3.18 -14.06
N TYR A 226 7.55 4.07 -13.09
CA TYR A 226 7.24 5.46 -13.35
C TYR A 226 8.33 6.13 -14.20
N ARG A 227 9.61 5.90 -13.88
CA ARG A 227 10.72 6.52 -14.62
C ARG A 227 10.94 5.94 -16.00
N SER A 228 10.71 4.64 -16.20
CA SER A 228 10.97 3.95 -17.47
C SER A 228 9.81 3.99 -18.47
N SER A 229 8.60 4.40 -18.07
CA SER A 229 7.41 4.25 -18.92
C SER A 229 6.98 5.52 -19.64
N ASP A 230 6.02 5.37 -20.55
CA ASP A 230 5.31 6.41 -21.29
C ASP A 230 4.39 7.25 -20.40
N ALA A 231 3.84 8.34 -20.96
CA ALA A 231 3.04 9.30 -20.21
C ALA A 231 1.75 8.70 -19.62
N GLU A 232 1.10 7.75 -20.29
CA GLU A 232 -0.15 7.15 -19.79
C GLU A 232 0.14 6.20 -18.63
N THR A 233 1.10 5.29 -18.80
CA THR A 233 1.57 4.39 -17.74
C THR A 233 2.01 5.17 -16.51
N ARG A 234 2.75 6.27 -16.69
CA ARG A 234 3.16 7.16 -15.60
C ARG A 234 1.98 7.67 -14.78
N ARG A 235 0.88 8.06 -15.42
CA ARG A 235 -0.32 8.54 -14.70
C ARG A 235 -0.96 7.44 -13.85
N LYS A 236 -1.07 6.22 -14.38
CA LYS A 236 -1.63 5.07 -13.62
C LYS A 236 -0.75 4.69 -12.43
N VAL A 237 0.57 4.69 -12.61
CA VAL A 237 1.52 4.42 -11.52
C VAL A 237 1.49 5.53 -10.46
N LEU A 238 1.33 6.80 -10.86
CA LEU A 238 1.23 7.91 -9.92
C LEU A 238 0.06 7.75 -8.96
N TRP A 239 -1.12 7.33 -9.44
CA TRP A 239 -2.26 7.07 -8.55
C TRP A 239 -1.96 6.00 -7.50
N PHE A 240 -1.24 4.93 -7.84
CA PHE A 240 -0.82 3.92 -6.85
C PHE A 240 0.23 4.43 -5.88
N LEU A 241 1.19 5.22 -6.38
CA LEU A 241 2.19 5.85 -5.54
C LEU A 241 1.53 6.82 -4.55
N GLU A 242 0.53 7.58 -5.00
CA GLU A 242 -0.30 8.44 -4.16
C GLU A 242 -1.09 7.63 -3.12
N ALA A 243 -1.70 6.50 -3.51
CA ALA A 243 -2.39 5.62 -2.57
C ALA A 243 -1.47 5.14 -1.46
N ALA A 244 -0.29 4.62 -1.83
CA ALA A 244 0.68 4.08 -0.89
C ALA A 244 1.27 5.17 0.00
N LEU A 245 1.52 6.35 -0.56
CA LEU A 245 2.06 7.50 0.19
C LEU A 245 1.01 8.12 1.12
N ALA A 246 -0.24 8.24 0.68
CA ALA A 246 -1.35 8.69 1.52
C ALA A 246 -1.56 7.71 2.68
N ALA A 247 -1.60 6.40 2.41
CA ALA A 247 -1.73 5.38 3.44
C ALA A 247 -0.56 5.41 4.43
N PHE A 248 0.67 5.58 3.93
CA PHE A 248 1.86 5.73 4.79
C PHE A 248 1.77 6.96 5.69
N VAL A 249 1.43 8.13 5.15
CA VAL A 249 1.33 9.39 5.91
C VAL A 249 0.19 9.33 6.93
N ILE A 250 -0.99 8.87 6.52
CA ILE A 250 -2.15 8.73 7.40
C ILE A 250 -1.84 7.69 8.50
N GLY A 251 -1.16 6.61 8.16
CA GLY A 251 -0.68 5.61 9.12
C GLY A 251 0.29 6.21 10.13
N LEU A 252 1.30 6.97 9.69
CA LEU A 252 2.22 7.68 10.59
C LEU A 252 1.50 8.66 11.51
N VAL A 253 0.54 9.42 10.99
CA VAL A 253 -0.28 10.33 11.80
C VAL A 253 -1.11 9.52 12.81
N GLY A 254 -1.69 8.39 12.41
CA GLY A 254 -2.40 7.47 13.29
C GLY A 254 -1.54 6.95 14.44
N GLU A 255 -0.35 6.45 14.13
CA GLU A 255 0.62 5.98 15.13
C GLU A 255 1.09 7.12 16.05
N GLY A 256 1.36 8.32 15.50
CA GLY A 256 1.74 9.49 16.28
C GLY A 256 0.64 9.94 17.24
N VAL A 257 -0.60 10.01 16.76
CA VAL A 257 -1.78 10.32 17.57
C VAL A 257 -1.98 9.28 18.66
N ASN A 258 -1.85 7.99 18.33
CA ASN A 258 -1.95 6.92 19.31
C ASN A 258 -0.84 7.00 20.37
N ALA A 259 0.41 7.27 19.97
CA ALA A 259 1.54 7.42 20.88
C ALA A 259 1.33 8.57 21.87
N VAL A 260 0.88 9.73 21.38
CA VAL A 260 0.61 10.92 22.22
C VAL A 260 -0.58 10.68 23.15
N LEU A 261 -1.66 10.07 22.65
CA LEU A 261 -2.88 9.87 23.43
C LEU A 261 -2.83 8.66 24.35
N HIS A 262 -1.81 7.81 24.29
CA HIS A 262 -1.78 6.53 25.01
C HIS A 262 -1.90 6.71 26.54
N GLY A 263 -1.37 7.81 27.08
CA GLY A 263 -1.34 8.09 28.53
C GLY A 263 -2.21 9.25 29.05
N THR A 264 -2.74 10.12 28.19
CA THR A 264 -3.34 11.40 28.64
C THR A 264 -4.71 11.73 28.02
N GLY A 265 -5.14 10.98 27.00
CA GLY A 265 -6.32 11.29 26.20
C GLY A 265 -7.64 10.71 26.73
N SER A 266 -8.74 11.45 26.56
CA SER A 266 -10.10 10.91 26.73
C SER A 266 -10.32 9.71 25.80
N PRO A 267 -10.91 8.59 26.28
CA PRO A 267 -11.20 7.43 25.44
C PRO A 267 -12.09 7.80 24.25
N THR A 268 -13.03 8.73 24.43
CA THR A 268 -13.89 9.23 23.35
C THR A 268 -13.10 9.95 22.25
N LEU A 269 -12.12 10.77 22.63
CA LEU A 269 -11.28 11.49 21.66
C LEU A 269 -10.45 10.51 20.82
N ARG A 270 -9.88 9.48 21.47
CA ARG A 270 -9.12 8.43 20.79
C ARG A 270 -9.96 7.71 19.74
N VAL A 271 -11.22 7.42 20.04
CA VAL A 271 -12.17 6.80 19.10
C VAL A 271 -12.42 7.73 17.93
N VAL A 272 -12.84 8.97 18.17
CA VAL A 272 -13.19 9.92 17.10
C VAL A 272 -12.01 10.11 16.13
N LEU A 273 -10.80 10.24 16.67
CA LEU A 273 -9.59 10.37 15.86
C LEU A 273 -9.29 9.09 15.08
N SER A 274 -9.33 7.92 15.72
CA SER A 274 -9.08 6.65 15.04
C SER A 274 -10.08 6.41 13.90
N VAL A 275 -11.37 6.67 14.15
CA VAL A 275 -12.43 6.60 13.14
C VAL A 275 -12.14 7.53 11.97
N SER A 276 -11.78 8.79 12.25
CA SER A 276 -11.50 9.78 11.21
C SER A 276 -10.29 9.40 10.36
N ILE A 277 -9.23 8.91 11.00
CA ILE A 277 -7.98 8.49 10.35
C ILE A 277 -8.22 7.26 9.47
N ASN A 278 -8.92 6.24 9.99
CA ASN A 278 -9.27 5.04 9.24
C ASN A 278 -10.18 5.36 8.04
N ALA A 279 -11.19 6.21 8.23
CA ALA A 279 -12.07 6.65 7.15
C ALA A 279 -11.29 7.41 6.05
N ALA A 280 -10.40 8.33 6.44
CA ALA A 280 -9.56 9.07 5.50
C ALA A 280 -8.62 8.14 4.72
N ASN A 281 -8.01 7.17 5.40
CA ASN A 281 -7.14 6.18 4.78
C ASN A 281 -7.91 5.32 3.77
N CYS A 282 -9.07 4.80 4.17
CA CYS A 282 -9.92 4.00 3.30
C CYS A 282 -10.36 4.79 2.06
N LEU A 283 -10.84 6.02 2.24
CA LEU A 283 -11.24 6.88 1.12
C LEU A 283 -10.09 7.15 0.16
N ALA A 284 -8.89 7.46 0.69
CA ALA A 284 -7.70 7.68 -0.12
C ALA A 284 -7.36 6.45 -0.96
N LEU A 285 -7.33 5.26 -0.34
CA LEU A 285 -7.05 4.00 -1.03
C LEU A 285 -8.10 3.69 -2.11
N VAL A 286 -9.39 3.81 -1.78
CA VAL A 286 -10.50 3.54 -2.70
C VAL A 286 -10.44 4.47 -3.92
N ILE A 287 -10.26 5.77 -3.70
CA ILE A 287 -10.16 6.77 -4.77
C ILE A 287 -8.96 6.46 -5.65
N CYS A 288 -7.79 6.22 -5.05
CA CYS A 288 -6.55 6.01 -5.81
C CYS A 288 -6.56 4.69 -6.60
N ILE A 289 -7.01 3.58 -6.00
CA ILE A 289 -7.10 2.28 -6.70
C ILE A 289 -8.13 2.38 -7.84
N SER A 290 -9.29 2.97 -7.57
CA SER A 290 -10.34 3.13 -8.59
C SER A 290 -9.86 4.03 -9.73
N ALA A 291 -9.18 5.13 -9.41
CA ALA A 291 -8.58 6.02 -10.41
C ALA A 291 -7.48 5.31 -11.20
N ALA A 292 -6.62 4.52 -10.56
CA ALA A 292 -5.55 3.83 -11.27
C ALA A 292 -6.07 2.76 -12.25
N VAL A 293 -7.14 2.04 -11.87
CA VAL A 293 -7.65 0.90 -12.64
C VAL A 293 -8.70 1.30 -13.67
N PHE A 294 -9.69 2.10 -13.28
CA PHE A 294 -10.85 2.40 -14.13
C PHE A 294 -10.73 3.69 -14.94
N TYR A 295 -9.79 4.57 -14.57
CA TYR A 295 -9.76 5.90 -15.14
C TYR A 295 -8.82 6.01 -16.34
N ALA A 296 -9.37 6.35 -17.50
CA ALA A 296 -8.66 6.47 -18.78
C ALA A 296 -7.88 7.81 -18.94
N GLY A 297 -7.38 8.37 -17.83
CA GLY A 297 -6.40 9.47 -17.89
C GLY A 297 -6.92 10.89 -18.19
N ALA A 298 -8.23 11.16 -18.05
CA ALA A 298 -8.84 12.47 -18.32
C ALA A 298 -8.53 13.59 -17.28
N ILE A 299 -7.97 13.23 -16.13
CA ILE A 299 -7.47 14.08 -15.04
C ILE A 299 -5.99 13.73 -14.88
N SER A 300 -5.15 14.76 -14.86
CA SER A 300 -3.71 14.60 -14.60
C SER A 300 -3.47 14.50 -13.09
N PRO A 301 -3.06 13.33 -12.55
CA PRO A 301 -2.74 13.19 -11.12
C PRO A 301 -1.66 14.19 -10.68
N ALA A 302 -0.71 14.48 -11.58
CA ALA A 302 0.37 15.45 -11.32
C ALA A 302 -0.13 16.86 -10.93
N LEU A 303 -1.32 17.26 -11.37
CA LEU A 303 -1.92 18.56 -11.06
C LEU A 303 -2.51 18.60 -9.65
N VAL A 304 -3.10 17.49 -9.19
CA VAL A 304 -3.60 17.32 -7.82
C VAL A 304 -2.42 17.20 -6.85
N ILE A 305 -1.38 16.41 -7.19
CA ILE A 305 -0.19 16.20 -6.37
C ILE A 305 0.53 17.52 -6.03
N ARG A 306 0.75 18.38 -7.03
CA ARG A 306 1.69 19.50 -6.91
C ARG A 306 1.25 20.58 -5.93
N LYS A 307 -0.05 20.71 -5.64
CA LYS A 307 -0.60 21.82 -4.85
C LYS A 307 -1.31 21.43 -3.56
N THR A 308 -1.90 20.25 -3.44
CA THR A 308 -2.57 19.85 -2.19
C THR A 308 -1.79 18.76 -1.48
N PHE A 309 -1.28 17.77 -2.21
CA PHE A 309 -0.61 16.64 -1.58
C PHE A 309 0.77 17.00 -1.02
N ILE A 310 1.64 17.69 -1.77
CA ILE A 310 2.96 18.11 -1.27
C ILE A 310 2.82 19.05 -0.08
N TYR A 311 1.89 20.00 -0.13
CA TYR A 311 1.65 20.95 0.97
C TYR A 311 1.06 20.24 2.20
N GLY A 312 0.10 19.33 1.99
CA GLY A 312 -0.48 18.51 3.05
C GLY A 312 0.54 17.57 3.69
N MET A 313 1.38 16.88 2.90
CA MET A 313 2.44 16.01 3.39
C MET A 313 3.51 16.78 4.16
N THR A 314 3.96 17.92 3.62
CA THR A 314 4.99 18.71 4.28
C THR A 314 4.46 19.26 5.61
N ALA A 315 3.21 19.72 5.62
CA ALA A 315 2.54 20.12 6.86
C ALA A 315 2.37 18.96 7.84
N ALA A 316 1.92 17.78 7.39
CA ALA A 316 1.74 16.61 8.24
C ALA A 316 3.07 16.08 8.80
N LEU A 317 4.13 16.01 7.98
CA LEU A 317 5.47 15.61 8.41
C LEU A 317 6.06 16.60 9.41
N LEU A 318 5.89 17.90 9.16
CA LEU A 318 6.30 18.95 10.10
C LEU A 318 5.52 18.85 11.42
N LEU A 319 4.20 18.67 11.37
CA LEU A 319 3.36 18.50 12.56
C LEU A 319 3.70 17.22 13.34
N PHE A 320 4.00 16.12 12.64
CA PHE A 320 4.41 14.87 13.26
C PHE A 320 5.79 14.99 13.92
N THR A 321 6.76 15.57 13.21
CA THR A 321 8.09 15.84 13.77
C THR A 321 7.99 16.77 14.97
N TYR A 322 7.16 17.80 14.86
CA TYR A 322 6.83 18.71 15.94
C TYR A 322 6.24 17.96 17.15
N ALA A 323 5.23 17.10 16.94
CA ALA A 323 4.60 16.34 18.03
C ALA A 323 5.57 15.38 18.72
N ILE A 324 6.48 14.73 17.98
CA ILE A 324 7.54 13.89 18.57
C ILE A 324 8.50 14.72 19.41
N VAL A 325 8.97 15.85 18.87
CA VAL A 325 9.90 16.75 19.57
C VAL A 325 9.24 17.35 20.81
N GLU A 326 7.98 17.77 20.70
CA GLU A 326 7.18 18.26 21.83
C GLU A 326 7.03 17.18 22.89
N ALA A 327 6.58 15.97 22.54
CA ALA A 327 6.42 14.89 23.50
C ALA A 327 7.74 14.51 24.19
N PHE A 328 8.84 14.47 23.44
CA PHE A 328 10.18 14.23 24.01
C PHE A 328 10.61 15.34 24.97
N LEU A 329 10.42 16.61 24.59
CA LEU A 329 10.79 17.75 25.43
C LEU A 329 9.89 17.91 26.65
N VAL A 330 8.59 17.60 26.55
CA VAL A 330 7.67 17.58 27.69
C VAL A 330 8.15 16.55 28.70
N ASN A 331 8.40 15.31 28.27
CA ASN A 331 8.89 14.25 29.17
C ASN A 331 10.22 14.64 29.82
N LEU A 332 11.16 15.19 29.05
CA LEU A 332 12.45 15.67 29.57
C LEU A 332 12.27 16.84 30.56
N LEU A 333 11.35 17.77 30.31
CA LEU A 333 11.05 18.88 31.22
C LEU A 333 10.45 18.37 32.52
N VAL A 334 9.47 17.47 32.44
CA VAL A 334 8.75 16.92 33.59
C VAL A 334 9.72 16.15 34.49
N ASP A 335 10.59 15.33 33.90
CA ASP A 335 11.62 14.55 34.62
C ASP A 335 12.65 15.45 35.32
N VAL A 336 13.02 16.59 34.72
CA VAL A 336 14.07 17.48 35.26
C VAL A 336 13.52 18.54 36.21
N THR A 337 12.29 19.00 36.01
CA THR A 337 11.77 20.20 36.69
C THR A 337 10.57 19.94 37.60
N SER A 338 10.01 18.72 37.62
CA SER A 338 8.78 18.36 38.35
C SER A 338 7.57 19.26 38.03
N ILE A 339 7.61 19.95 36.89
CA ILE A 339 6.54 20.84 36.42
C ILE A 339 5.40 19.98 35.84
N SER A 340 4.16 20.43 36.07
CA SER A 340 2.94 19.84 35.52
C SER A 340 2.99 19.68 33.99
N ASP A 341 2.67 18.47 33.49
CA ASP A 341 2.59 18.10 32.07
C ASP A 341 1.84 19.13 31.21
N ARG A 342 0.76 19.68 31.76
CA ARG A 342 -0.11 20.64 31.04
C ARG A 342 0.57 21.97 30.82
N PHE A 343 1.40 22.40 31.76
CA PHE A 343 2.14 23.65 31.66
C PHE A 343 3.35 23.50 30.73
N ALA A 344 4.06 22.37 30.82
CA ALA A 344 5.18 22.07 29.92
C ALA A 344 4.74 21.98 28.44
N SER A 345 3.63 21.30 28.15
CA SER A 345 3.07 21.23 26.79
C SER A 345 2.54 22.59 26.31
N ALA A 346 1.83 23.35 27.15
CA ALA A 346 1.36 24.69 26.77
C ALA A 346 2.54 25.64 26.48
N LEU A 347 3.60 25.60 27.28
CA LEU A 347 4.79 26.43 27.10
C LEU A 347 5.56 26.05 25.83
N LEU A 348 5.79 24.76 25.60
CA LEU A 348 6.47 24.26 24.40
C LEU A 348 5.64 24.52 23.14
N GLY A 349 4.33 24.29 23.16
CA GLY A 349 3.46 24.58 22.03
C GLY A 349 3.42 26.06 21.67
N THR A 350 3.46 26.95 22.67
CA THR A 350 3.53 28.40 22.42
C THR A 350 4.90 28.82 21.87
N LEU A 351 6.00 28.30 22.45
CA LEU A 351 7.38 28.56 22.01
C LEU A 351 7.63 28.09 20.57
N PHE A 352 7.22 26.86 20.25
CA PHE A 352 7.36 26.33 18.90
C PHE A 352 6.40 26.99 17.92
N GLY A 353 5.16 27.30 18.31
CA GLY A 353 4.23 28.06 17.49
C GLY A 353 4.82 29.41 17.06
N LEU A 354 5.50 30.10 17.98
CA LEU A 354 6.23 31.34 17.71
C LEU A 354 7.49 31.11 16.84
N ALA A 355 8.24 30.02 17.08
CA ALA A 355 9.46 29.70 16.33
C ALA A 355 9.20 29.23 14.88
N PHE A 356 8.08 28.55 14.62
CA PHE A 356 7.71 28.05 13.29
C PHE A 356 7.01 29.09 12.40
N HIS A 357 6.43 30.14 12.99
CA HIS A 357 5.82 31.25 12.24
C HIS A 357 6.78 31.89 11.20
N PRO A 358 8.04 32.24 11.53
CA PRO A 358 8.99 32.77 10.55
C PRO A 358 9.44 31.73 9.51
N ILE A 359 9.50 30.43 9.87
CA ILE A 359 9.86 29.35 8.94
C ILE A 359 8.77 29.16 7.88
N LYS A 360 7.49 29.16 8.30
CA LYS A 360 6.33 29.14 7.40
C LYS A 360 6.37 30.29 6.40
N ASN A 361 6.62 31.51 6.88
CA ASN A 361 6.70 32.69 6.02
C ASN A 361 7.88 32.62 5.04
N ARG A 362 9.03 32.07 5.46
CA ARG A 362 10.17 31.84 4.56
C ARG A 362 9.90 30.76 3.52
N MET A 363 9.22 29.66 3.87
CA MET A 363 8.82 28.62 2.92
C MET A 363 7.82 29.15 1.89
N GLU A 364 6.81 29.91 2.31
CA GLU A 364 5.88 30.57 1.38
C GLU A 364 6.61 31.52 0.42
N HIS A 365 7.59 32.29 0.91
CA HIS A 365 8.41 33.17 0.06
C HIS A 365 9.32 32.41 -0.91
N ALA A 366 9.98 31.33 -0.46
CA ALA A 366 10.80 30.50 -1.33
C ALA A 366 9.97 29.81 -2.43
N LEU A 367 8.75 29.36 -2.09
CA LEU A 367 7.84 28.72 -3.02
C LEU A 367 7.21 29.70 -4.03
N ARG A 368 6.87 30.93 -3.60
CA ARG A 368 6.45 32.01 -4.51
C ARG A 368 7.54 32.37 -5.52
N ARG A 369 8.83 32.22 -5.17
CA ARG A 369 9.96 32.42 -6.10
C ARG A 369 10.15 31.27 -7.10
N LEU A 370 9.70 30.06 -6.80
CA LEU A 370 9.79 28.90 -7.70
C LEU A 370 8.59 28.81 -8.68
N SER A 371 7.47 29.43 -8.36
CA SER A 371 6.27 29.45 -9.20
C SER A 371 6.36 30.21 -10.55
N PRO A 372 7.23 31.23 -10.77
CA PRO A 372 7.30 31.94 -12.05
C PRO A 372 8.04 31.16 -13.14
N LEU A 373 8.96 30.25 -12.76
CA LEU A 373 9.77 29.48 -13.72
C LEU A 373 8.95 28.40 -14.45
N ALA A 374 7.79 28.00 -13.92
CA ALA A 374 6.92 26.99 -14.53
C ALA A 374 5.98 27.55 -15.61
N ARG A 375 5.86 28.87 -15.78
CA ARG A 375 4.98 29.50 -16.77
C ARG A 375 5.66 29.75 -18.13
N ARG A 376 6.95 29.42 -18.28
CA ARG A 376 7.73 29.57 -19.54
C ARG A 376 7.97 28.27 -20.31
N GLN A 377 7.37 27.15 -19.91
CA GLN A 377 7.53 25.84 -20.59
C GLN A 377 6.21 25.13 -20.88
N ILE A 378 5.13 25.89 -21.15
CA ILE A 378 3.95 25.36 -21.84
C ILE A 378 3.95 25.93 -23.24
#